data_AF-A0A5K0YGX3-F1
#
_entry.id   AF-A0A5K0YGX3-F1
#
_cell.length_a   1.000
_cell.length_b   1.000
_cell.length_c   1.000
_cell.angle_alpha   90.00
_cell.angle_beta   90.00
_cell.angle_gamma   90.00
#
_symmetry.space_group_name_H-M   'P 1'
#
loop_
_entity.id
_entity.type
_entity.pdbx_description
1 polymer ?
#
loop_
_entity_poly.entity_id
_entity_poly.type
_entity_poly.pdbx_seq_one_letter_code
_entity_poly.pdbx_strand_id
1 'polypeptide(L)'
;YCIMGDGCAMEGISYEAASLAGHWKLNKLILIYDDNHNTIDGDTSLAFSEDISARFEALGWNTITVDDIHEDIEQFRRSLSSSFNQTEKPTFIR
;
A
#
# COMPACT_ATOMS: atom_id res chain seq x y z
N TYR A 1 3.71 -7.06 8.91
CA TYR A 1 2.90 -7.21 7.69
C TYR A 1 1.47 -6.88 7.98
N CYS A 2 0.81 -6.20 7.05
CA CYS A 2 -0.62 -5.92 7.05
C CYS A 2 -1.12 -6.06 5.61
N ILE A 3 -2.33 -6.60 5.42
CA ILE A 3 -3.01 -6.67 4.12
C ILE A 3 -4.20 -5.72 4.19
N MET A 4 -4.40 -4.96 3.13
CA MET A 4 -5.43 -3.92 3.03
C MET A 4 -6.04 -3.96 1.63
N GLY A 5 -7.35 -3.78 1.50
CA GLY A 5 -8.01 -3.59 0.19
C GLY A 5 -8.61 -2.18 0.07
N ASP A 6 -9.31 -1.93 -1.03
CA ASP A 6 -9.90 -0.62 -1.36
C ASP A 6 -10.75 -0.05 -0.23
N GLY A 7 -11.62 -0.87 0.39
CA GLY A 7 -12.48 -0.41 1.49
C GLY A 7 -11.71 0.18 2.67
N CYS A 8 -10.61 -0.48 3.08
CA CYS A 8 -9.74 0.06 4.12
C CYS A 8 -9.01 1.33 3.67
N ALA A 9 -8.65 1.41 2.38
CA ALA A 9 -8.05 2.60 1.80
C ALA A 9 -9.02 3.78 1.67
N MET A 10 -10.33 3.58 1.78
CA MET A 10 -11.34 4.65 1.82
C MET A 10 -11.63 5.14 3.25
N GLU A 11 -11.41 4.31 4.26
CA GLU A 11 -11.68 4.65 5.66
C GLU A 11 -10.69 5.66 6.22
N GLY A 12 -11.18 6.81 6.71
CA GLY A 12 -10.32 7.90 7.19
C GLY A 12 -9.34 7.51 8.32
N ILE A 13 -9.70 6.51 9.13
CA ILE A 13 -8.80 5.97 10.17
C ILE A 13 -7.50 5.41 9.60
N SER A 14 -7.52 4.87 8.37
CA SER A 14 -6.30 4.35 7.72
C SER A 14 -5.36 5.49 7.31
N TYR A 15 -5.89 6.67 6.98
CA TYR A 15 -5.09 7.85 6.64
C TYR A 15 -4.36 8.39 7.86
N GLU A 16 -5.08 8.53 8.98
CA GLU A 16 -4.49 8.98 10.24
C GLU A 16 -3.38 8.03 10.69
N ALA A 17 -3.65 6.72 10.66
CA ALA A 17 -2.66 5.71 10.99
C ALA A 17 -1.46 5.70 10.03
N ALA A 18 -1.68 5.82 8.72
CA ALA A 18 -0.62 5.85 7.73
C ALA A 18 0.27 7.11 7.86
N SER A 19 -0.32 8.26 8.17
CA SER A 19 0.39 9.50 8.45
C SER A 19 1.30 9.37 9.67
N LEU A 20 0.79 8.83 10.78
CA LEU A 20 1.58 8.58 11.98
C LEU A 20 2.70 7.56 11.75
N ALA A 21 2.44 6.49 11.00
CA ALA A 21 3.43 5.47 10.69
C ALA A 21 4.60 6.02 9.85
N GLY A 22 4.30 6.90 8.88
CA GLY A 22 5.31 7.64 8.11
C GLY A 22 6.11 8.58 9.01
N HIS A 23 5.44 9.34 9.87
CA HIS A 23 6.07 10.26 10.83
C HIS A 23 7.03 9.54 11.81
N TRP A 24 6.62 8.39 12.35
CA TRP A 24 7.44 7.59 13.26
C TRP A 24 8.47 6.70 12.55
N LYS A 25 8.56 6.75 11.22
CA LYS A 25 9.51 5.95 10.44
C LYS A 25 9.45 4.47 10.79
N LEU A 26 8.25 3.90 10.83
CA LEU A 26 8.05 2.49 11.20
C LEU A 26 8.57 1.54 10.10
N ASN A 27 9.90 1.45 9.96
CA ASN A 27 10.57 0.79 8.84
C ASN A 27 10.35 -0.73 8.76
N LYS A 28 9.88 -1.34 9.86
CA LYS A 28 9.49 -2.75 9.90
C LYS A 28 8.02 -2.98 9.52
N LEU A 29 7.25 -1.92 9.27
CA LEU A 29 5.89 -2.00 8.79
C LEU A 29 5.90 -2.12 7.26
N ILE A 30 5.30 -3.21 6.79
CA ILE A 30 5.05 -3.47 5.37
C ILE A 30 3.54 -3.66 5.21
N LEU A 31 2.94 -2.80 4.40
CA LEU A 31 1.53 -2.81 4.02
C LEU A 31 1.43 -3.31 2.58
N ILE A 32 0.65 -4.36 2.37
CA ILE A 32 0.36 -4.93 1.06
C ILE A 32 -1.07 -4.54 0.72
N TYR A 33 -1.24 -3.85 -0.40
CA TYR A 33 -2.52 -3.41 -0.91
C TYR A 33 -3.02 -4.38 -1.97
N ASP A 34 -4.24 -4.87 -1.80
CA ASP A 34 -4.94 -5.68 -2.80
C ASP A 34 -5.64 -4.74 -3.80
N ASP A 35 -4.91 -4.33 -4.85
CA ASP A 35 -5.35 -3.40 -5.88
C ASP A 35 -6.25 -4.04 -6.95
N ASN A 36 -7.36 -4.64 -6.52
CA ASN A 36 -8.23 -5.43 -7.40
C ASN A 36 -9.34 -4.60 -8.09
N HIS A 37 -9.43 -3.30 -7.80
CA HIS A 37 -10.38 -2.35 -8.39
C HIS A 37 -11.86 -2.70 -8.15
N ASN A 38 -12.19 -3.39 -7.06
CA ASN A 38 -13.56 -3.85 -6.81
C ASN A 38 -14.01 -3.67 -5.34
N THR A 39 -15.25 -3.22 -5.17
CA THR A 39 -15.93 -3.07 -3.88
C THR A 39 -17.32 -3.69 -3.93
N ILE A 40 -18.12 -3.54 -2.86
CA ILE A 40 -19.50 -4.05 -2.83
C ILE A 40 -20.37 -3.41 -3.92
N ASP A 41 -20.20 -2.11 -4.18
CA ASP A 41 -20.97 -1.37 -5.18
C ASP A 41 -20.44 -1.57 -6.61
N GLY A 42 -19.34 -2.31 -6.76
CA GLY A 42 -18.68 -2.62 -8.03
C GLY A 42 -17.32 -1.93 -8.17
N ASP A 43 -17.02 -1.53 -9.41
CA ASP A 43 -15.74 -0.91 -9.80
C ASP A 43 -15.40 0.29 -8.91
N THR A 44 -14.16 0.36 -8.45
CA THR A 44 -13.71 1.44 -7.55
C THR A 44 -13.92 2.83 -8.15
N SER A 45 -13.84 2.99 -9.48
CA SER A 45 -14.02 4.28 -10.15
C SER A 45 -15.37 4.96 -9.89
N LEU A 46 -16.38 4.22 -9.40
CA LEU A 46 -17.67 4.77 -8.98
C LEU A 46 -17.56 5.71 -7.77
N ALA A 47 -16.58 5.49 -6.88
CA ALA A 47 -16.46 6.23 -5.61
C ALA A 47 -15.01 6.47 -5.13
N PHE A 48 -14.00 5.90 -5.78
CA PHE A 48 -12.60 5.91 -5.39
C PHE A 48 -11.69 5.96 -6.63
N SER A 49 -11.09 7.12 -6.89
CA SER A 49 -10.32 7.41 -8.10
C SER A 49 -9.02 8.18 -7.82
N GLU A 50 -8.55 8.13 -6.58
CA GLU A 50 -7.30 8.78 -6.19
C GLU A 50 -6.06 7.99 -6.61
N ASP A 51 -4.93 8.66 -6.68
CA ASP A 51 -3.63 7.98 -6.74
C ASP A 51 -3.18 7.59 -5.32
N ILE A 52 -3.51 6.35 -4.94
CA ILE A 52 -3.14 5.82 -3.62
C ILE A 52 -1.62 5.75 -3.43
N SER A 53 -0.85 5.48 -4.50
CA SER A 53 0.62 5.42 -4.40
C SER A 53 1.20 6.80 -4.12
N ALA A 54 0.73 7.83 -4.83
CA ALA A 54 1.12 9.21 -4.58
C ALA A 54 0.73 9.67 -3.17
N ARG A 55 -0.44 9.25 -2.66
CA ARG A 55 -0.83 9.53 -1.27
C ARG A 55 0.16 8.94 -0.26
N PHE A 56 0.50 7.66 -0.38
CA PHE A 56 1.45 7.02 0.55
C PHE A 56 2.85 7.62 0.44
N GLU A 57 3.30 7.97 -0.76
CA GLU A 57 4.56 8.68 -0.96
C GLU A 57 4.55 10.05 -0.24
N ALA A 58 3.47 10.81 -0.34
CA ALA A 58 3.30 12.09 0.36
C ALA A 58 3.29 11.95 1.88
N LEU A 59 2.83 10.80 2.41
CA LEU A 59 2.90 10.47 3.84
C LEU A 59 4.30 10.01 4.29
N GLY A 60 5.29 9.97 3.39
CA GLY A 60 6.66 9.60 3.70
C GLY A 60 6.93 8.10 3.66
N TRP A 61 6.09 7.32 2.99
CA TRP A 61 6.31 5.89 2.81
C TRP A 61 7.27 5.60 1.66
N ASN A 62 7.88 4.41 1.68
CA ASN A 62 8.49 3.80 0.51
C ASN A 62 7.41 3.08 -0.28
N THR A 63 7.17 3.47 -1.53
CA THR A 63 6.14 2.90 -2.40
C THR A 63 6.76 1.97 -3.42
N ILE A 64 6.17 0.79 -3.61
CA ILE A 64 6.59 -0.20 -4.60
C ILE A 64 5.33 -0.66 -5.33
N THR A 65 5.39 -0.68 -6.66
CA THR A 65 4.32 -1.25 -7.50
C THR A 65 4.74 -2.62 -8.00
N VAL A 66 3.86 -3.60 -7.86
CA VAL A 66 4.00 -4.93 -8.44
C VAL A 66 2.81 -5.16 -9.35
N ASP A 67 3.04 -5.03 -10.65
CA ASP A 67 2.00 -5.33 -11.64
C ASP A 67 1.85 -6.85 -11.79
N ASP A 68 0.60 -7.29 -12.00
CA ASP A 68 0.24 -8.68 -12.33
C ASP A 68 0.86 -9.76 -11.42
N ILE A 69 0.46 -9.73 -10.13
CA ILE A 69 0.94 -10.71 -9.14
C ILE A 69 0.58 -12.16 -9.50
N HIS A 70 -0.47 -12.34 -10.31
CA HIS A 70 -0.96 -13.65 -10.70
C HIS A 70 0.01 -14.34 -11.66
N GLU A 71 0.68 -13.56 -12.51
CA GLU A 71 1.67 -14.06 -13.47
C GLU A 71 3.12 -13.96 -12.94
N ASP A 72 3.47 -12.96 -12.11
CA ASP A 72 4.84 -12.77 -11.58
C ASP A 72 4.92 -12.71 -10.05
N ILE A 73 4.72 -13.87 -9.42
CA ILE A 73 4.96 -14.03 -7.97
C ILE A 73 6.41 -13.72 -7.56
N GLU A 74 7.38 -13.86 -8.47
CA GLU A 74 8.79 -13.62 -8.18
C GLU A 74 9.09 -12.12 -8.07
N GLN A 75 8.39 -11.26 -8.80
CA GLN A 75 8.46 -9.81 -8.61
C GLN A 75 7.94 -9.43 -7.23
N PHE A 76 6.81 -9.99 -6.80
CA PHE A 76 6.30 -9.77 -5.45
C PHE A 76 7.30 -10.22 -4.37
N ARG A 77 7.90 -11.41 -4.52
CA ARG A 77 8.95 -11.91 -3.61
C ARG A 77 10.17 -10.98 -3.55
N ARG A 78 10.58 -10.43 -4.68
CA ARG A 78 11.69 -9.46 -4.76
C ARG A 78 11.34 -8.16 -4.04
N SER A 79 10.13 -7.64 -4.24
CA SER A 79 9.62 -6.43 -3.56
C SER A 79 9.52 -6.61 -2.04
N LEU A 80 9.05 -7.77 -1.57
CA LEU A 80 9.07 -8.09 -0.14
C LEU A 80 10.49 -8.13 0.40
N SER A 81 11.41 -8.77 -0.33
CA SER A 81 12.81 -8.89 0.08
C SER A 81 13.52 -7.53 0.13
N SER A 82 13.24 -6.63 -0.82
CA SER A 82 13.78 -5.25 -0.78
C SER A 82 13.20 -4.43 0.36
N SER A 83 11.92 -4.64 0.70
CA SER A 83 11.24 -3.94 1.79
C SER A 83 11.87 -4.23 3.16
N PHE A 84 12.38 -5.44 3.38
CA PHE A 84 13.10 -5.78 4.61
C PHE A 84 14.40 -4.99 4.81
N ASN A 85 15.02 -4.52 3.73
CA ASN A 85 16.26 -3.74 3.79
C ASN A 85 16.00 -2.24 3.99
N GLN A 86 14.74 -1.80 4.06
CA GLN A 86 14.40 -0.41 4.32
C GLN A 86 14.59 -0.06 5.80
N THR A 87 15.34 1.00 6.09
CA THR A 87 15.72 1.41 7.46
C THR A 87 15.05 2.70 7.95
N GLU A 88 14.48 3.51 7.06
CA GLU A 88 14.03 4.87 7.35
C GLU A 88 12.52 5.10 7.18
N LYS A 89 11.81 4.22 6.47
CA LYS A 89 10.41 4.44 6.09
C LYS A 89 9.59 3.15 6.16
N PRO A 90 8.32 3.19 6.57
CA PRO A 90 7.40 2.09 6.32
C PRO A 90 7.25 1.86 4.80
N THR A 91 6.90 0.64 4.40
CA THR A 91 6.76 0.28 2.98
C THR A 91 5.32 -0.05 2.61
N PHE A 92 4.85 0.54 1.51
CA PHE A 92 3.58 0.27 0.86
C PHE A 92 3.86 -0.46 -0.45
N ILE A 93 3.30 -1.65 -0.62
CA ILE A 93 3.35 -2.43 -1.85
C ILE A 93 1.95 -2.40 -2.44
N ARG A 94 1.82 -1.80 -3.64
CA ARG A 94 0.63 -1.87 -4.48
C ARG A 94 0.73 -3.11 -5.35
#